data_AF-A0A9E2XYH7-F1
#
_entry.id   AF-A0A9E2XYH7-F1
#
_cell.length_a   1.000
_cell.length_b   1.000
_cell.length_c   1.000
_cell.angle_alpha   90.00
_cell.angle_beta   90.00
_cell.angle_gamma   90.00
#
_symmetry.space_group_name_H-M   'P 1'
#
loop_
_entity.id
_entity.type
_entity.pdbx_description
1 polymer ?
#
loop_
_entity_poly.entity_id
_entity_poly.type
_entity_poly.pdbx_seq_one_letter_code
_entity_poly.pdbx_strand_id
1 'polypeptide(L)'
;MTCLRCFAAAALLLACGAAWGQQDRSAGLSPARQDELAHKHDGYYGALAPQNLAKRRPKPPFDLTGTWFVDLRRSFLDFMFGPPYPEFYEAGQKALKEAAAARAAGKPYRDSIGQCYPAGMPMIMTRVWPINIIQLPTAIHMIFGFTNSLRIIYLDGRPHTDPDIAVPSYNG
;
A
#
# COMPACT_ATOMS: atom_id res chain seq x y z
N MET A 1 -37.89 -66.48 -45.06
CA MET A 1 -38.76 -65.46 -45.68
C MET A 1 -39.44 -64.69 -44.56
N THR A 2 -39.18 -63.38 -44.49
CA THR A 2 -40.00 -62.27 -43.93
C THR A 2 -41.02 -62.58 -42.82
N CYS A 3 -40.91 -61.92 -41.66
CA CYS A 3 -41.63 -60.65 -41.37
C CYS A 3 -41.53 -60.23 -39.88
N LEU A 4 -40.95 -59.05 -39.64
CA LEU A 4 -41.43 -57.90 -38.85
C LEU A 4 -42.30 -58.08 -37.57
N ARG A 5 -41.97 -57.23 -36.57
CA ARG A 5 -42.76 -56.71 -35.40
C ARG A 5 -42.37 -57.36 -34.05
N CYS A 6 -42.19 -56.67 -32.92
CA CYS A 6 -42.65 -55.35 -32.49
C CYS A 6 -41.78 -54.81 -31.31
N PHE A 7 -41.55 -53.50 -31.37
CA PHE A 7 -41.37 -52.46 -30.33
C PHE A 7 -41.28 -52.77 -28.82
N ALA A 8 -40.38 -51.97 -28.22
CA ALA A 8 -40.47 -51.25 -26.95
C ALA A 8 -39.89 -51.88 -25.67
N ALA A 9 -38.78 -51.32 -25.18
CA ALA A 9 -38.58 -51.07 -23.75
C ALA A 9 -37.62 -49.90 -23.53
N ALA A 10 -38.23 -48.77 -23.18
CA ALA A 10 -37.78 -47.66 -22.35
C ALA A 10 -36.27 -47.33 -22.29
N ALA A 11 -35.95 -46.15 -22.80
CA ALA A 11 -34.69 -45.46 -22.59
C ALA A 11 -34.43 -45.19 -21.09
N LEU A 12 -33.32 -45.72 -20.57
CA LEU A 12 -32.69 -45.21 -19.35
C LEU A 12 -32.14 -43.81 -19.64
N LEU A 13 -32.94 -42.79 -19.38
CA LEU A 13 -32.42 -41.44 -19.21
C LEU A 13 -31.76 -41.36 -17.83
N LEU A 14 -30.43 -41.52 -17.83
CA LEU A 14 -29.55 -41.12 -16.74
C LEU A 14 -29.81 -39.64 -16.41
N ALA A 15 -30.60 -39.40 -15.37
CA ALA A 15 -30.67 -38.10 -14.72
C ALA A 15 -29.37 -37.88 -13.92
N CYS A 16 -28.26 -37.64 -14.61
CA CYS A 16 -27.14 -36.90 -14.05
C CYS A 16 -27.54 -35.42 -14.00
N GLY A 17 -28.50 -35.12 -13.14
CA GLY A 17 -28.72 -33.76 -12.66
C GLY A 17 -27.46 -33.35 -11.95
N ALA A 18 -26.62 -32.57 -12.62
CA ALA A 18 -25.48 -31.94 -12.01
C ALA A 18 -26.03 -31.02 -10.91
N ALA A 19 -26.01 -31.51 -9.66
CA ALA A 19 -26.19 -30.70 -8.47
C ALA A 19 -24.95 -29.82 -8.35
N TRP A 20 -24.88 -28.79 -9.17
CA TRP A 20 -24.07 -27.62 -8.89
C TRP A 20 -24.73 -27.01 -7.67
N GLY A 21 -24.23 -27.41 -6.49
CA GLY A 21 -24.67 -26.84 -5.23
C GLY A 21 -24.68 -25.33 -5.40
N GLN A 22 -25.87 -24.73 -5.31
CA GLN A 22 -26.00 -23.30 -5.13
C GLN A 22 -25.30 -23.01 -3.81
N GLN A 23 -24.01 -22.67 -3.86
CA GLN A 23 -23.37 -22.00 -2.74
C GLN A 23 -24.20 -20.75 -2.51
N ASP A 24 -24.91 -20.76 -1.39
CA ASP A 24 -25.77 -19.66 -1.00
C ASP A 24 -24.88 -18.42 -0.89
N ARG A 25 -24.92 -17.56 -1.91
CA ARG A 25 -24.11 -16.34 -2.00
C ARG A 25 -24.48 -15.33 -0.91
N SER A 26 -25.49 -15.64 -0.09
CA SER A 26 -25.95 -14.84 1.04
C SER A 26 -25.37 -15.27 2.40
N ALA A 27 -24.75 -16.45 2.49
CA ALA A 27 -24.19 -16.91 3.76
C ALA A 27 -22.88 -16.13 4.05
N GLY A 28 -22.92 -15.29 5.09
CA GLY A 28 -21.73 -14.64 5.63
C GLY A 28 -20.68 -15.64 6.10
N LEU A 29 -19.45 -15.17 6.32
CA LEU A 29 -18.38 -16.01 6.85
C LEU A 29 -18.79 -16.58 8.22
N SER A 30 -18.43 -17.83 8.48
CA SER A 30 -18.53 -18.36 9.85
C SER A 30 -17.64 -17.53 10.79
N PRO A 31 -17.99 -17.42 12.08
CA PRO A 31 -17.16 -16.71 13.06
C PRO A 31 -15.71 -17.22 13.07
N ALA A 32 -15.52 -18.54 12.95
CA ALA A 32 -14.20 -19.16 12.88
C ALA A 32 -13.40 -18.70 11.64
N ARG A 33 -14.04 -18.65 10.47
CA ARG A 33 -13.38 -18.18 9.23
C ARG A 33 -13.10 -16.68 9.29
N GLN A 34 -13.98 -15.91 9.91
CA GLN A 34 -13.79 -14.49 10.12
C GLN A 34 -12.61 -14.22 11.07
N ASP A 35 -12.46 -15.01 12.12
CA ASP A 35 -11.36 -14.92 13.07
C ASP A 35 -10.01 -15.29 12.44
N GLU A 36 -9.99 -16.31 11.58
CA GLU A 36 -8.81 -16.68 10.80
C GLU A 36 -8.37 -15.54 9.88
N LEU A 37 -9.30 -14.97 9.10
CA LEU A 37 -9.04 -13.87 8.17
C LEU A 37 -8.71 -12.55 8.87
N ALA A 38 -9.16 -12.37 10.11
CA ALA A 38 -8.82 -11.23 10.93
C ALA A 38 -7.35 -11.24 11.40
N HIS A 39 -6.61 -12.34 11.17
CA HIS A 39 -5.21 -12.51 11.58
C HIS A 39 -4.98 -12.07 13.03
N LYS A 40 -5.84 -12.55 13.94
CA LYS A 40 -5.70 -12.28 15.37
C LYS A 40 -4.41 -12.94 15.85
N HIS A 41 -3.54 -12.15 16.47
CA HIS A 41 -2.31 -12.65 17.08
C HIS A 41 -2.45 -12.53 18.59
N ASP A 42 -2.59 -13.66 19.29
CA ASP A 42 -2.75 -13.68 20.74
C ASP A 42 -1.57 -12.98 21.43
N GLY A 43 -1.87 -12.08 22.37
CA GLY A 43 -0.87 -11.24 23.04
C GLY A 43 -0.35 -10.05 22.23
N TYR A 44 -0.69 -9.94 20.94
CA TYR A 44 -0.27 -8.84 20.08
C TYR A 44 -1.46 -7.99 19.66
N TYR A 45 -1.59 -6.83 20.32
CA TYR A 45 -2.58 -5.84 19.96
C TYR A 45 -2.12 -5.02 18.74
N GLY A 46 -3.06 -4.70 17.84
CA GLY A 46 -2.84 -3.73 16.77
C GLY A 46 -2.47 -2.34 17.33
N ALA A 47 -1.84 -1.49 16.53
CA ALA A 47 -1.40 -0.17 16.99
C ALA A 47 -2.56 0.71 17.49
N LEU A 48 -3.75 0.53 16.92
CA LEU A 48 -4.96 1.28 17.27
C LEU A 48 -5.84 0.57 18.31
N ALA A 49 -5.41 -0.57 18.84
CA ALA A 49 -6.19 -1.27 19.86
C ALA A 49 -6.28 -0.43 21.15
N PRO A 50 -7.45 -0.38 21.83
CA PRO A 50 -7.61 0.38 23.07
C PRO A 50 -6.55 0.06 24.13
N GLN A 51 -6.16 -1.21 24.25
CA GLN A 51 -5.13 -1.68 25.18
C GLN A 51 -3.77 -1.07 24.86
N ASN A 52 -3.43 -0.89 23.59
CA ASN A 52 -2.19 -0.24 23.18
C ASN A 52 -2.26 1.28 23.33
N LEU A 53 -3.37 1.91 22.96
CA LEU A 53 -3.56 3.35 23.09
C LEU A 53 -3.52 3.81 24.56
N ALA A 54 -4.07 3.01 25.48
CA ALA A 54 -4.13 3.34 26.91
C ALA A 54 -2.78 3.23 27.65
N LYS A 55 -1.76 2.60 27.06
CA LYS A 55 -0.43 2.50 27.70
C LYS A 55 0.19 3.89 27.87
N ARG A 56 0.69 4.18 29.08
CA ARG A 56 1.39 5.45 29.37
C ARG A 56 2.68 5.54 28.55
N ARG A 57 2.85 6.65 27.82
CA ARG A 57 4.05 6.97 27.03
C ARG A 57 4.49 8.40 27.31
N PRO A 58 5.78 8.73 27.13
CA PRO A 58 6.23 10.10 27.11
C PRO A 58 5.46 10.89 26.04
N LYS A 59 5.19 12.17 26.31
CA LYS A 59 4.61 13.07 25.31
C LYS A 59 5.62 13.20 24.15
N PRO A 60 5.19 13.11 22.88
CA PRO A 60 6.09 13.35 21.78
C PRO A 60 6.66 14.79 21.82
N PRO A 61 7.90 15.00 21.38
CA PRO A 61 8.55 16.31 21.43
C PRO A 61 7.88 17.34 20.51
N PHE A 62 7.18 16.89 19.46
CA PHE A 62 6.42 17.71 18.54
C PHE A 62 5.21 16.93 18.01
N ASP A 63 4.25 17.65 17.44
CA ASP A 63 3.05 17.11 16.80
C ASP A 63 3.14 17.36 15.29
N LEU A 64 3.08 16.28 14.51
CA LEU A 64 3.06 16.32 13.05
C LEU A 64 1.64 16.39 12.48
N THR A 65 0.61 16.32 13.33
CA THR A 65 -0.77 16.23 12.86
C THR A 65 -1.16 17.48 12.05
N GLY A 66 -1.65 17.26 10.83
CA GLY A 66 -2.08 18.34 9.95
C GLY A 66 -1.97 17.99 8.47
N THR A 67 -2.28 18.98 7.63
CA THR A 67 -2.12 18.88 6.18
C THR A 67 -0.84 19.61 5.78
N TRP A 68 0.13 18.86 5.26
CA TRP A 68 1.42 19.36 4.82
C TRP A 68 1.42 19.57 3.32
N PHE A 69 2.13 20.60 2.87
CA PHE A 69 2.33 20.88 1.46
C PHE A 69 3.73 21.45 1.26
N VAL A 70 4.35 21.17 0.12
CA VAL A 70 5.64 21.75 -0.22
C VAL A 70 5.51 23.26 -0.44
N ASP A 71 6.49 24.03 0.04
CA ASP A 71 6.51 25.47 -0.18
C ASP A 71 6.91 25.78 -1.63
N LEU A 72 5.95 26.25 -2.43
CA LEU A 72 6.14 26.60 -3.84
C LEU A 72 6.10 28.11 -4.08
N ARG A 73 6.18 28.94 -3.02
CA ARG A 73 6.03 30.40 -3.14
C ARG A 73 7.08 31.05 -4.04
N ARG A 74 8.27 30.44 -4.16
CA ARG A 74 9.37 30.95 -4.98
C ARG A 74 9.35 30.39 -6.40
N SER A 75 9.13 29.09 -6.58
CA SER A 75 9.01 28.47 -7.91
C SER A 75 8.21 27.18 -7.85
N PHE A 76 7.51 26.86 -8.94
CA PHE A 76 6.86 25.56 -9.08
C PHE A 76 7.88 24.43 -8.98
N LEU A 77 9.11 24.59 -9.49
CA LEU A 77 10.14 23.55 -9.47
C LEU A 77 10.69 23.24 -8.06
N ASP A 78 10.25 23.95 -7.03
CA ASP A 78 10.72 23.74 -5.65
C ASP A 78 10.23 22.42 -5.05
N PHE A 79 9.22 21.81 -5.66
CA PHE A 79 8.82 20.41 -5.41
C PHE A 79 10.00 19.42 -5.61
N MET A 80 11.03 19.80 -6.35
CA MET A 80 12.26 19.01 -6.55
C MET A 80 13.31 19.29 -5.47
N PHE A 81 12.89 19.59 -4.23
CA PHE A 81 13.76 19.96 -3.10
C PHE A 81 14.47 21.31 -3.27
N GLY A 82 13.84 22.28 -3.96
CA GLY A 82 14.45 23.51 -4.52
C GLY A 82 15.47 24.26 -3.64
N PRO A 83 16.25 25.21 -4.19
CA PRO A 83 17.29 25.88 -3.41
C PRO A 83 16.76 26.63 -2.16
N PRO A 84 17.60 26.79 -1.11
CA PRO A 84 19.01 26.36 -1.08
C PRO A 84 19.14 24.85 -0.83
N TYR A 85 19.85 24.17 -1.75
CA TYR A 85 20.18 22.77 -1.55
C TYR A 85 21.30 22.67 -0.50
N PRO A 86 21.26 21.67 0.39
CA PRO A 86 22.42 21.36 1.21
C PRO A 86 23.60 20.94 0.33
N GLU A 87 24.81 20.98 0.88
CA GLU A 87 25.96 20.38 0.22
C GLU A 87 25.74 18.86 0.13
N PHE A 88 25.61 18.35 -1.09
CA PHE A 88 25.46 16.91 -1.31
C PHE A 88 26.83 16.21 -1.27
N TYR A 89 26.84 14.96 -0.83
CA TYR A 89 27.95 14.05 -1.07
C TYR A 89 28.19 13.81 -2.56
N GLU A 90 29.35 13.26 -2.90
CA GLU A 90 29.82 13.07 -4.29
C GLU A 90 28.76 12.47 -5.22
N ALA A 91 28.06 11.42 -4.78
CA ALA A 91 27.02 10.77 -5.58
C ALA A 91 25.86 11.70 -5.94
N GLY A 92 25.45 12.58 -5.01
CA GLY A 92 24.41 13.58 -5.24
C GLY A 92 24.90 14.69 -6.19
N GLN A 93 26.13 15.16 -6.01
CA GLN A 93 26.74 16.15 -6.91
C GLN A 93 26.86 15.61 -8.34
N LYS A 94 27.29 14.36 -8.50
CA LYS A 94 27.34 13.67 -9.79
C LYS A 94 25.96 13.56 -10.41
N ALA A 95 24.96 13.14 -9.64
CA ALA A 95 23.59 13.02 -10.14
C ALA A 95 23.00 14.35 -10.62
N LEU A 96 23.32 15.48 -9.96
CA LEU A 96 22.90 16.81 -10.41
C LEU A 96 23.53 17.19 -11.75
N LYS A 97 24.83 16.94 -11.92
CA LYS A 97 25.55 17.20 -13.18
C LYS A 97 24.99 16.36 -14.32
N GLU A 98 24.77 15.07 -14.08
CA GLU A 98 24.19 14.13 -15.05
C GLU A 98 22.75 14.52 -15.43
N ALA A 99 21.92 14.91 -14.46
CA ALA A 99 20.55 15.37 -14.72
C ALA A 99 20.51 16.64 -15.58
N ALA A 100 21.43 17.59 -15.35
CA ALA A 100 21.53 18.80 -16.16
C ALA A 100 21.94 18.48 -17.60
N ALA A 101 22.93 17.60 -17.80
CA ALA A 101 23.38 17.17 -19.11
C ALA A 101 22.29 16.39 -19.87
N ALA A 102 21.59 15.49 -19.21
CA ALA A 102 20.48 14.74 -19.80
C ALA A 102 19.33 15.66 -20.25
N ARG A 103 18.97 16.65 -19.42
CA ARG A 103 17.97 17.67 -19.78
C ARG A 103 18.40 18.47 -21.01
N ALA A 104 19.65 18.92 -21.08
CA ALA A 104 20.17 19.65 -22.23
C ALA A 104 20.15 18.81 -23.52
N ALA A 105 20.32 17.49 -23.40
CA ALA A 105 20.25 16.54 -24.51
C ALA A 105 18.83 16.03 -24.82
N GLY A 106 17.79 16.47 -24.10
CA GLY A 106 16.41 15.99 -24.28
C GLY A 106 16.21 14.52 -23.93
N LYS A 107 17.03 13.97 -23.01
CA LYS A 107 16.99 12.55 -22.61
C LYS A 107 16.41 12.39 -21.21
N PRO A 108 15.62 11.33 -20.94
CA PRO A 108 15.19 11.00 -19.59
C PRO A 108 16.39 10.60 -18.72
N TYR A 109 16.32 10.92 -17.43
CA TYR A 109 17.35 10.57 -16.45
C TYR A 109 16.71 10.19 -15.12
N ARG A 110 16.90 8.93 -14.71
CA ARG A 110 16.37 8.35 -13.46
C ARG A 110 14.87 8.64 -13.22
N ASP A 111 14.09 8.58 -14.30
CA ASP A 111 12.66 8.82 -14.26
C ASP A 111 11.90 7.54 -13.90
N SER A 112 11.87 7.21 -12.60
CA SER A 112 11.16 6.03 -12.11
C SER A 112 9.65 6.13 -12.33
N ILE A 113 9.07 7.34 -12.22
CA ILE A 113 7.64 7.56 -12.43
C ILE A 113 7.28 7.37 -13.91
N GLY A 114 8.09 7.89 -14.83
CA GLY A 114 7.92 7.67 -16.27
C GLY A 114 8.07 6.20 -16.68
N GLN A 115 8.71 5.38 -15.86
CA GLN A 115 8.80 3.92 -15.99
C GLN A 115 7.69 3.16 -15.25
N CYS A 116 6.63 3.87 -14.84
CA CYS A 116 5.47 3.31 -14.12
C CYS A 116 5.78 2.72 -12.74
N TYR A 117 6.90 3.09 -12.11
CA TYR A 117 7.14 2.79 -10.70
C TYR A 117 6.40 3.82 -9.81
N PRO A 118 5.77 3.38 -8.69
CA PRO A 118 5.19 4.29 -7.72
C PRO A 118 6.22 5.33 -7.22
N ALA A 119 5.77 6.56 -6.99
CA ALA A 119 6.59 7.53 -6.29
C ALA A 119 6.66 7.09 -4.82
N GLY A 120 7.73 6.37 -4.47
CA GLY A 120 7.99 5.94 -3.11
C GLY A 120 8.65 7.03 -2.26
N MET A 121 9.12 6.64 -1.08
CA MET A 121 9.99 7.45 -0.26
C MET A 121 11.40 7.57 -0.88
N PRO A 122 12.09 8.71 -0.74
CA PRO A 122 11.60 9.98 -0.19
C PRO A 122 10.87 10.85 -1.23
N MET A 123 10.78 10.41 -2.47
CA MET A 123 10.26 11.19 -3.61
C MET A 123 8.82 11.71 -3.39
N ILE A 124 7.94 10.91 -2.79
CA ILE A 124 6.54 11.26 -2.56
C ILE A 124 6.36 12.42 -1.57
N MET A 125 7.34 12.65 -0.68
CA MET A 125 7.29 13.69 0.35
C MET A 125 7.29 15.11 -0.20
N THR A 126 7.75 15.30 -1.44
CA THR A 126 7.87 16.62 -2.06
C THR A 126 6.97 16.78 -3.27
N ARG A 127 6.07 15.84 -3.53
CA ARG A 127 5.12 15.95 -4.65
C ARG A 127 4.08 17.03 -4.34
N VAL A 128 3.59 17.69 -5.40
CA VAL A 128 2.67 18.85 -5.33
C VAL A 128 1.23 18.48 -4.97
N TRP A 129 1.06 17.56 -4.02
CA TRP A 129 -0.23 17.16 -3.45
C TRP A 129 -0.16 17.19 -1.92
N PRO A 130 -1.26 17.55 -1.24
CA PRO A 130 -1.30 17.57 0.21
C PRO A 130 -0.98 16.21 0.83
N ILE A 131 -0.28 16.24 1.96
CA ILE A 131 0.00 15.06 2.79
C ILE A 131 -0.74 15.26 4.10
N ASN A 132 -1.76 14.43 4.36
CA ASN A 132 -2.44 14.44 5.65
C ASN A 132 -1.68 13.54 6.60
N ILE A 133 -1.15 14.11 7.68
CA ILE A 133 -0.44 13.39 8.72
C ILE A 133 -1.32 13.34 9.97
N ILE A 134 -1.48 12.16 10.54
CA ILE A 134 -2.20 11.92 11.78
C ILE A 134 -1.21 11.24 12.74
N GLN A 135 -0.83 11.94 13.80
CA GLN A 135 0.07 11.39 14.81
C GLN A 135 -0.72 10.91 16.02
N LEU A 136 -0.61 9.61 16.30
CA LEU A 136 -1.16 8.96 17.47
C LEU A 136 -0.01 8.50 18.39
N PRO A 137 -0.28 8.19 19.67
CA PRO A 137 0.75 7.68 20.58
C PRO A 137 1.45 6.39 20.12
N THR A 138 0.82 5.65 19.20
CA THR A 138 1.25 4.32 18.75
C THR A 138 1.61 4.25 17.26
N ALA A 139 1.27 5.27 16.47
CA ALA A 139 1.55 5.28 15.05
C ALA A 139 1.45 6.70 14.46
N ILE A 140 2.18 6.94 13.37
CA ILE A 140 1.95 8.08 12.47
C ILE A 140 1.37 7.52 11.17
N HIS A 141 0.23 8.04 10.76
CA HIS A 141 -0.38 7.75 9.47
C HIS A 141 -0.13 8.93 8.54
N MET A 142 0.47 8.66 7.38
CA MET A 142 0.71 9.66 6.34
C MET A 142 -0.07 9.26 5.09
N ILE A 143 -1.01 10.11 4.69
CA ILE A 143 -1.86 9.90 3.52
C ILE A 143 -1.41 10.91 2.46
N PHE A 144 -0.80 10.41 1.41
CA PHE A 144 -0.30 11.21 0.30
C PHE A 144 -1.41 11.37 -0.74
N GLY A 145 -1.77 12.62 -1.07
CA GLY A 145 -2.72 12.87 -2.15
C GLY A 145 -2.21 12.41 -3.52
N PHE A 146 -0.88 12.33 -3.70
CA PHE A 146 -0.30 11.69 -4.88
C PHE A 146 -0.54 10.18 -4.81
N THR A 147 -1.22 9.65 -5.83
CA THR A 147 -1.58 8.23 -5.97
C THR A 147 -2.34 7.63 -4.78
N ASN A 148 -3.00 8.46 -3.95
CA ASN A 148 -3.72 8.03 -2.74
C ASN A 148 -2.92 7.05 -1.87
N SER A 149 -1.61 7.29 -1.76
CA SER A 149 -0.70 6.36 -1.12
C SER A 149 -0.68 6.52 0.40
N LEU A 150 -0.40 5.44 1.11
CA LEU A 150 -0.38 5.39 2.57
C LEU A 150 1.01 4.99 3.05
N ARG A 151 1.45 5.62 4.15
CA ARG A 151 2.56 5.15 4.97
C ARG A 151 2.13 5.13 6.43
N ILE A 152 2.53 4.08 7.15
CA ILE A 152 2.32 3.96 8.59
C ILE A 152 3.68 3.79 9.25
N ILE A 153 3.97 4.62 10.25
CA ILE A 153 5.17 4.51 11.08
C ILE A 153 4.72 4.12 12.48
N TYR A 154 5.01 2.89 12.90
CA TYR A 154 4.63 2.42 14.24
C TYR A 154 5.56 2.98 15.33
N LEU A 155 4.97 3.45 16.42
CA LEU A 155 5.62 4.06 17.57
C LEU A 155 5.37 3.28 18.87
N ASP A 156 4.70 2.12 18.80
CA ASP A 156 4.29 1.33 19.95
C ASP A 156 5.38 0.41 20.51
N GLY A 157 6.62 0.55 20.04
CA GLY A 157 7.79 -0.21 20.50
C GLY A 157 7.87 -1.62 19.93
N ARG A 158 7.04 -1.97 18.95
CA ARG A 158 7.16 -3.25 18.24
C ARG A 158 8.52 -3.34 17.52
N PRO A 159 9.11 -4.54 17.41
CA PRO A 159 10.28 -4.73 16.55
C PRO A 159 9.90 -4.51 15.08
N HIS A 160 10.90 -4.18 14.26
CA HIS A 160 10.74 -4.25 12.82
C HIS A 160 10.51 -5.71 12.41
N THR A 161 9.69 -5.91 11.38
CA THR A 161 9.56 -7.22 10.72
C THR A 161 10.94 -7.67 10.27
N ASP A 162 11.21 -8.96 10.41
CA ASP A 162 12.42 -9.58 9.87
C ASP A 162 12.58 -9.19 8.39
N PRO A 163 13.73 -8.60 7.99
CA PRO A 163 13.94 -8.16 6.62
C PRO A 163 13.86 -9.30 5.59
N ASP A 164 14.11 -10.55 5.99
CA ASP A 164 14.02 -11.71 5.10
C ASP A 164 12.57 -12.15 4.84
N ILE A 165 11.63 -11.68 5.68
CA ILE A 165 10.19 -11.94 5.57
C ILE A 165 9.44 -10.73 5.03
N ALA A 166 9.94 -9.52 5.32
CA ALA A 166 9.30 -8.28 4.90
C ALA A 166 9.37 -8.11 3.38
N VAL A 167 8.23 -7.87 2.76
CA VAL A 167 8.18 -7.38 1.37
C VAL A 167 8.22 -5.86 1.43
N PRO A 168 9.32 -5.19 0.99
CA PRO A 168 9.42 -3.74 1.10
C PRO A 168 8.37 -3.07 0.21
N SER A 169 7.71 -2.05 0.75
CA SER A 169 6.86 -1.19 -0.06
C SER A 169 7.65 0.01 -0.57
N TYR A 170 7.13 0.67 -1.61
CA TYR A 170 7.68 1.96 -2.04
C TYR A 170 7.63 3.02 -0.93
N ASN A 171 6.74 2.86 0.06
CA ASN A 171 6.58 3.79 1.17
C ASN A 171 7.34 3.39 2.45
N GLY A 172 8.17 2.35 2.39
CA GLY A 172 8.78 1.68 3.54
C GLY A 172 7.84 0.63 4.07
#